data_AF-A0A9K3PL44-F1
#
_entry.id   AF-A0A9K3PL44-F1
#
_cell.length_a   1.000
_cell.length_b   1.000
_cell.length_c   1.000
_cell.angle_alpha   90.00
_cell.angle_beta   90.00
_cell.angle_gamma   90.00
#
_symmetry.space_group_name_H-M   'P 1'
#
loop_
_entity.id
_entity.type
_entity.pdbx_description
1 polymer ?
#
loop_
_entity_poly.entity_id
_entity_poly.type
_entity_poly.pdbx_seq_one_letter_code
_entity_poly.pdbx_strand_id
1 'polypeptide(L)'
;MSIPMAISKRNASGKISSADGGMVVEPNDDEQQKLVPKNEFSFQQQRRRCSYIIVSAFLIALYFYQYSISVEQNNGSAVSTSVRVSSSSFSSLNTVTTVRGETSETVANALYPFLSSNGNEKVPFPIIPTLENCTLSFQPPQQPRTDASQWRKPFWIPSFPSSGASNPTNKGDLSREIIAKLTGLADKPVKNYHMSMRKRLKRCHGISETVACTQGHPIVPIQPETQTQNFQPKVVVFVRNFVTAFPASLTDKSIAYHNADQQNTVSEYQQLRDEWVQPTFDSWTSLLEWWRTSDAYDVALYVPYEDLMTTHREKARAVLQRLSAVLKEGGFEVASSPDDLDCIWYTTIREEWTRQQTIMNYLPMFTVEQKEWLISQMRRYIQQVSGSNGRKHSDASLLAILKQFLDQMEMHLPVQQQ
;
A
#
# COMPACT_ATOMS: atom_id res chain seq x y z
N MET A 1 -13.48 8.93 20.72
CA MET A 1 -13.45 10.41 20.66
C MET A 1 -13.69 10.82 19.21
N SER A 2 -14.73 11.60 18.95
CA SER A 2 -15.06 12.08 17.61
C SER A 2 -14.15 13.26 17.25
N ILE A 3 -13.60 13.27 16.04
CA ILE A 3 -13.03 14.47 15.43
C ILE A 3 -14.22 15.41 15.15
N PRO A 4 -14.38 16.57 15.82
CA PRO A 4 -15.38 17.53 15.40
C PRO A 4 -15.10 17.93 13.95
N MET A 5 -16.12 17.77 13.10
CA MET A 5 -16.11 18.32 11.75
C MET A 5 -16.05 19.84 11.89
N ALA A 6 -14.87 20.43 11.69
CA ALA A 6 -14.76 21.86 11.50
C ALA A 6 -15.42 22.22 10.16
N ILE A 7 -16.71 22.55 10.20
CA ILE A 7 -17.41 23.17 9.08
C ILE A 7 -16.78 24.56 8.91
N SER A 8 -15.84 24.69 7.97
CA SER A 8 -15.44 25.98 7.45
C SER A 8 -16.66 26.60 6.75
N LYS A 9 -17.39 27.45 7.48
CA LYS A 9 -18.47 28.26 6.91
C LYS A 9 -17.83 29.29 5.98
N ARG A 10 -17.66 28.93 4.70
CA ARG A 10 -17.52 29.96 3.65
C ARG A 10 -18.86 30.68 3.57
N ASN A 11 -18.85 31.98 3.88
CA ASN A 11 -20.01 32.86 3.75
C ASN A 11 -20.43 32.93 2.27
N ALA A 12 -21.44 32.16 1.90
CA ALA A 12 -22.22 32.38 0.70
C ALA A 12 -23.45 33.22 1.09
N SER A 13 -23.36 34.53 0.85
CA SER A 13 -24.51 35.44 0.90
C SER A 13 -25.46 35.12 -0.26
N GLY A 14 -26.58 34.47 0.03
CA GLY A 14 -27.64 34.16 -0.93
C GLY A 14 -29.00 34.14 -0.25
N LYS A 15 -29.90 35.00 -0.72
CA LYS A 15 -31.20 35.38 -0.16
C LYS A 15 -32.11 34.21 0.25
N ILE A 16 -32.75 34.38 1.42
CA ILE A 16 -33.88 33.59 1.92
C ILE A 16 -35.15 34.09 1.22
N SER A 17 -35.91 33.18 0.61
CA SER A 17 -37.35 33.34 0.38
C SER A 17 -38.07 32.08 0.85
N SER A 18 -38.93 32.28 1.83
CA SER A 18 -39.89 31.33 2.40
C SER A 18 -41.05 31.07 1.46
N ALA A 19 -41.50 29.81 1.34
CA ALA A 19 -42.92 29.43 1.23
C ALA A 19 -43.10 27.90 1.34
N ASP A 20 -43.84 27.48 2.35
CA ASP A 20 -44.83 26.39 2.48
C ASP A 20 -44.78 25.11 1.63
N GLY A 21 -44.84 23.99 2.37
CA GLY A 21 -45.91 22.99 2.20
C GLY A 21 -45.75 21.94 1.10
N GLY A 22 -45.54 20.67 1.47
CA GLY A 22 -45.71 19.57 0.51
C GLY A 22 -45.27 18.20 1.01
N MET A 23 -46.28 17.34 1.16
CA MET A 23 -46.30 15.88 1.38
C MET A 23 -45.04 15.06 1.05
N VAL A 24 -44.81 14.10 1.96
CA VAL A 24 -43.97 12.91 1.81
C VAL A 24 -44.49 12.07 0.64
N VAL A 25 -43.64 11.87 -0.37
CA VAL A 25 -43.81 10.85 -1.41
C VAL A 25 -42.51 10.06 -1.47
N GLU A 26 -42.60 8.75 -1.22
CA GLU A 26 -41.51 7.78 -1.40
C GLU A 26 -41.15 7.67 -2.89
N PRO A 27 -39.86 7.58 -3.28
CA PRO A 27 -39.51 7.22 -4.65
C PRO A 27 -39.57 5.71 -4.83
N ASN A 28 -40.41 5.30 -5.77
CA ASN A 28 -40.42 3.99 -6.41
C ASN A 28 -39.20 3.91 -7.35
N ASP A 29 -38.33 2.93 -7.11
CA ASP A 29 -37.22 2.58 -8.01
C ASP A 29 -37.76 1.72 -9.16
N ASP A 30 -38.12 2.36 -10.28
CA ASP A 30 -38.29 1.69 -11.57
C ASP A 30 -38.14 2.73 -12.69
N GLU A 31 -36.91 2.87 -13.23
CA GLU A 31 -36.76 3.51 -14.53
C GLU A 31 -35.82 2.73 -15.46
N GLN A 32 -36.44 2.31 -16.54
CA GLN A 32 -35.92 1.52 -17.65
C GLN A 32 -34.86 2.31 -18.42
N GLN A 33 -33.66 1.73 -18.57
CA GLN A 33 -32.69 2.22 -19.55
C GLN A 33 -33.15 1.83 -20.97
N LYS A 34 -33.67 2.83 -21.70
CA LYS A 34 -33.84 2.79 -23.15
C LYS A 34 -32.46 2.79 -23.83
N LEU A 35 -32.18 1.71 -24.56
CA LEU A 35 -31.08 1.57 -25.50
C LEU A 35 -31.35 2.43 -26.74
N VAL A 36 -30.38 3.29 -27.10
CA VAL A 36 -30.27 3.91 -28.43
C VAL A 36 -28.96 3.43 -29.04
N PRO A 37 -28.97 2.90 -30.28
CA PRO A 37 -27.79 2.27 -30.89
C PRO A 37 -26.82 3.34 -31.39
N LYS A 38 -25.52 3.11 -31.20
CA LYS A 38 -24.48 3.83 -31.93
C LYS A 38 -23.87 2.96 -33.01
N ASN A 39 -23.89 3.55 -34.19
CA ASN A 39 -23.52 3.04 -35.49
C ASN A 39 -22.17 2.35 -35.59
N GLU A 40 -22.19 1.38 -36.49
CA GLU A 40 -21.11 0.83 -37.29
C GLU A 40 -20.07 1.87 -37.74
N PHE A 41 -18.80 1.54 -37.60
CA PHE A 41 -17.77 1.89 -38.57
C PHE A 41 -16.79 0.73 -38.66
N SER A 42 -16.86 0.00 -39.77
CA SER A 42 -15.86 -0.97 -40.21
C SER A 42 -14.87 -0.27 -41.13
N PHE A 43 -13.57 -0.57 -41.03
CA PHE A 43 -12.73 -0.69 -42.22
C PHE A 43 -11.56 -1.64 -41.92
N GLN A 44 -11.41 -2.61 -42.84
CA GLN A 44 -10.32 -3.57 -42.89
C GLN A 44 -9.01 -2.95 -43.40
N GLN A 45 -7.92 -3.69 -43.18
CA GLN A 45 -6.94 -4.16 -44.19
C GLN A 45 -5.47 -3.91 -43.74
N GLN A 46 -4.76 -4.90 -43.19
CA GLN A 46 -3.95 -5.96 -43.84
C GLN A 46 -2.49 -5.56 -44.16
N ARG A 47 -1.56 -6.37 -43.59
CA ARG A 47 -0.20 -6.74 -44.03
C ARG A 47 0.90 -5.66 -44.06
N ARG A 48 2.00 -5.94 -43.34
CA ARG A 48 3.22 -6.56 -43.92
C ARG A 48 4.14 -7.13 -42.83
N ARG A 49 4.61 -8.36 -43.09
CA ARG A 49 5.77 -8.99 -42.45
C ARG A 49 7.04 -8.35 -43.02
N CYS A 50 8.09 -8.22 -42.21
CA CYS A 50 9.47 -8.44 -42.63
C CYS A 50 10.34 -8.85 -41.44
N SER A 51 11.12 -9.89 -41.69
CA SER A 51 12.08 -10.60 -40.85
C SER A 51 13.18 -9.71 -40.29
N TYR A 52 13.74 -10.06 -39.12
CA TYR A 52 15.19 -10.23 -38.95
C TYR A 52 15.48 -11.14 -37.74
N ILE A 53 15.95 -12.34 -38.06
CA ILE A 53 16.71 -13.24 -37.19
C ILE A 53 18.20 -12.87 -37.41
N ILE A 54 19.04 -13.20 -36.43
CA ILE A 54 20.51 -13.06 -36.37
C ILE A 54 20.97 -11.78 -35.66
N VAL A 55 21.09 -11.82 -34.32
CA VAL A 55 22.35 -11.66 -33.54
C VAL A 55 22.05 -12.13 -32.11
N SER A 56 22.01 -13.45 -31.89
CA SER A 56 21.72 -14.06 -30.58
C SER A 56 22.83 -15.02 -30.11
N ALA A 57 24.08 -14.81 -30.52
CA ALA A 57 25.15 -15.77 -30.27
C ALA A 57 26.48 -15.19 -29.76
N PHE A 58 26.57 -13.90 -29.43
CA PHE A 58 27.86 -13.28 -29.03
C PHE A 58 27.92 -12.70 -27.61
N LEU A 59 26.85 -12.78 -26.82
CA LEU A 59 26.82 -12.19 -25.46
C LEU A 59 26.73 -13.19 -24.30
N ILE A 60 26.69 -14.50 -24.58
CA ILE A 60 26.64 -15.55 -23.53
C ILE A 60 28.06 -16.03 -23.13
N ALA A 61 29.09 -15.67 -23.89
CA ALA A 61 30.47 -16.13 -23.64
C ALA A 61 31.30 -15.23 -22.68
N LEU A 62 30.73 -14.17 -22.12
CA LEU A 62 31.45 -13.23 -21.23
C LEU A 62 30.96 -13.19 -19.78
N TYR A 63 30.06 -14.10 -19.37
CA TYR A 63 29.52 -14.13 -18.00
C TYR A 63 29.96 -15.34 -17.15
N PHE A 64 30.92 -16.15 -17.62
CA PHE A 64 31.49 -17.28 -16.88
C PHE A 64 33.03 -17.17 -16.76
N TYR A 65 33.48 -16.17 -16.00
CA TYR A 65 34.81 -16.02 -15.38
C TYR A 65 34.49 -15.17 -14.12
N GLN A 66 34.73 -15.51 -12.85
CA GLN A 66 35.73 -16.31 -12.16
C GLN A 66 35.20 -16.55 -10.73
N TYR A 67 35.16 -17.79 -10.26
CA TYR A 67 35.46 -18.13 -8.86
C TYR A 67 36.06 -19.52 -8.87
N SER A 68 37.38 -19.57 -8.96
CA SER A 68 38.17 -20.79 -8.79
C SER A 68 38.61 -20.85 -7.33
N ILE A 69 38.06 -21.78 -6.56
CA ILE A 69 38.58 -22.14 -5.24
C ILE A 69 39.68 -23.17 -5.46
N SER A 70 40.92 -22.80 -5.17
CA SER A 70 42.06 -23.71 -5.14
C SER A 70 42.03 -24.49 -3.82
N VAL A 71 41.90 -25.81 -3.89
CA VAL A 71 42.09 -26.70 -2.73
C VAL A 71 43.49 -27.31 -2.87
N GLU A 72 44.42 -26.90 -2.01
CA GLU A 72 45.70 -27.60 -1.83
C GLU A 72 45.46 -28.87 -1.01
N GLN A 73 45.67 -30.04 -1.62
CA GLN A 73 45.80 -31.31 -0.91
C GLN A 73 47.26 -31.52 -0.50
N ASN A 74 47.53 -31.45 0.81
CA ASN A 74 48.75 -32.02 1.37
C ASN A 74 48.52 -33.50 1.71
N ASN A 75 49.25 -34.37 1.02
CA ASN A 75 49.38 -35.78 1.34
C ASN A 75 50.12 -35.96 2.67
N GLY A 76 49.47 -36.57 3.67
CA GLY A 76 50.16 -37.04 4.86
C GLY A 76 49.28 -37.22 6.08
N SER A 77 48.86 -38.48 6.30
CA SER A 77 48.54 -39.08 7.60
C SER A 77 47.41 -38.49 8.47
N ALA A 78 46.32 -39.27 8.50
CA ALA A 78 45.36 -39.50 9.60
C ALA A 78 45.26 -38.44 10.71
N VAL A 79 44.21 -37.61 10.68
CA VAL A 79 43.73 -36.92 11.89
C VAL A 79 42.21 -36.86 11.93
N SER A 80 41.68 -37.23 13.09
CA SER A 80 40.30 -37.18 13.56
C SER A 80 39.58 -35.86 13.24
N THR A 81 38.42 -35.94 12.59
CA THR A 81 37.48 -34.82 12.46
C THR A 81 36.67 -34.68 13.75
N SER A 82 37.22 -33.99 14.76
CA SER A 82 36.41 -33.50 15.89
C SER A 82 35.92 -32.08 15.58
N VAL A 83 34.62 -31.93 15.30
CA VAL A 83 33.98 -30.60 15.23
C VAL A 83 33.75 -30.13 16.67
N ARG A 84 34.68 -29.31 17.19
CA ARG A 84 34.45 -28.48 18.38
C ARG A 84 33.90 -27.13 17.93
N VAL A 85 32.65 -26.84 18.25
CA VAL A 85 32.13 -25.47 18.28
C VAL A 85 32.39 -24.94 19.69
N SER A 86 33.53 -24.28 19.87
CA SER A 86 33.81 -23.49 21.07
C SER A 86 33.28 -22.08 20.86
N SER A 87 32.20 -21.76 21.58
CA SER A 87 31.70 -20.40 21.76
C SER A 87 32.64 -19.62 22.68
N SER A 88 33.28 -18.58 22.15
CA SER A 88 33.88 -17.53 22.97
C SER A 88 33.83 -16.20 22.21
N SER A 89 33.09 -15.25 22.78
CA SER A 89 33.41 -13.82 22.75
C SER A 89 33.32 -13.10 21.40
N PHE A 90 32.10 -12.73 20.98
CA PHE A 90 31.90 -11.68 19.98
C PHE A 90 31.97 -10.31 20.65
N SER A 91 33.17 -9.74 20.72
CA SER A 91 33.39 -8.32 20.92
C SER A 91 33.21 -7.59 19.59
N SER A 92 32.21 -6.70 19.54
CA SER A 92 32.14 -5.48 18.73
C SER A 92 33.05 -5.40 17.49
N LEU A 93 32.53 -5.86 16.34
CA LEU A 93 32.97 -5.39 15.03
C LEU A 93 31.96 -4.36 14.54
N ASN A 94 32.25 -3.09 14.85
CA ASN A 94 31.73 -1.96 14.09
C ASN A 94 32.33 -2.03 12.69
N THR A 95 31.67 -2.74 11.79
CA THR A 95 31.90 -2.53 10.37
C THR A 95 31.28 -1.19 10.02
N VAL A 96 32.07 -0.13 10.13
CA VAL A 96 31.78 1.15 9.50
C VAL A 96 31.86 0.91 8.00
N THR A 97 30.72 0.59 7.40
CA THR A 97 30.57 0.71 5.95
C THR A 97 30.69 2.18 5.63
N THR A 98 31.83 2.58 5.07
CA THR A 98 32.01 3.91 4.49
C THR A 98 31.04 4.03 3.31
N VAL A 99 29.83 4.52 3.58
CA VAL A 99 28.88 4.93 2.53
C VAL A 99 29.53 6.11 1.83
N ARG A 100 30.09 5.85 0.64
CA ARG A 100 30.50 6.92 -0.29
C ARG A 100 29.33 7.87 -0.45
N GLY A 101 29.60 9.16 -0.24
CA GLY A 101 28.60 10.21 -0.09
C GLY A 101 27.48 10.12 -1.11
N GLU A 102 26.34 9.63 -0.66
CA GLU A 102 25.05 9.97 -1.24
C GLU A 102 24.83 11.46 -0.95
N THR A 103 24.73 12.25 -2.01
CA THR A 103 24.52 13.69 -1.93
C THR A 103 23.22 13.98 -1.19
N SER A 104 23.10 15.14 -0.55
CA SER A 104 21.91 15.58 0.20
C SER A 104 20.57 15.49 -0.59
N GLU A 105 20.59 15.30 -1.91
CA GLU A 105 19.42 15.04 -2.74
C GLU A 105 18.80 13.64 -2.54
N THR A 106 19.56 12.65 -2.05
CA THR A 106 19.03 11.29 -1.79
C THR A 106 18.11 11.26 -0.55
N VAL A 107 18.16 12.30 0.28
CA VAL A 107 17.61 12.33 1.65
C VAL A 107 16.09 12.56 1.67
N ALA A 108 15.51 13.37 0.77
CA ALA A 108 14.06 13.63 0.77
C ALA A 108 13.24 12.56 0.03
N ASN A 109 13.87 11.85 -0.92
CA ASN A 109 13.22 10.84 -1.74
C ASN A 109 12.74 9.63 -0.93
N ALA A 110 13.19 9.45 0.31
CA ALA A 110 12.82 8.31 1.14
C ALA A 110 11.37 8.38 1.69
N LEU A 111 10.84 9.58 1.97
CA LEU A 111 9.49 9.77 2.53
C LEU A 111 8.45 10.15 1.46
N TYR A 112 8.84 11.00 0.53
CA TYR A 112 7.98 11.48 -0.55
C TYR A 112 8.74 11.34 -1.86
N PRO A 113 8.83 10.13 -2.44
CA PRO A 113 9.71 9.89 -3.58
C PRO A 113 9.26 10.63 -4.84
N PHE A 114 8.05 11.20 -4.84
CA PHE A 114 7.45 11.99 -5.91
C PHE A 114 7.66 13.51 -5.77
N LEU A 115 8.19 13.99 -4.64
CA LEU A 115 8.55 15.41 -4.41
C LEU A 115 10.06 15.52 -4.20
N SER A 116 10.68 16.55 -4.76
CA SER A 116 12.07 16.86 -4.48
C SER A 116 12.25 17.38 -3.04
N SER A 117 13.49 17.48 -2.59
CA SER A 117 13.85 18.00 -1.26
C SER A 117 13.41 19.44 -1.01
N ASN A 118 13.23 20.24 -2.07
CA ASN A 118 12.71 21.61 -1.96
C ASN A 118 11.17 21.68 -2.02
N GLY A 119 10.49 20.54 -2.18
CA GLY A 119 9.03 20.43 -2.18
C GLY A 119 8.32 21.02 -3.40
N ASN A 120 9.05 21.72 -4.29
CA ASN A 120 8.48 22.46 -5.42
C ASN A 120 8.69 21.74 -6.77
N GLU A 121 9.62 20.80 -6.84
CA GLU A 121 9.89 20.03 -8.04
C GLU A 121 9.31 18.62 -7.93
N LYS A 122 8.59 18.20 -8.99
CA LYS A 122 7.97 16.88 -9.06
C LYS A 122 8.97 15.89 -9.65
N VAL A 123 9.23 14.80 -8.94
CA VAL A 123 10.15 13.75 -9.41
C VAL A 123 9.38 12.74 -10.26
N PRO A 124 9.53 12.72 -11.60
CA PRO A 124 8.76 11.83 -12.46
C PRO A 124 9.07 10.36 -12.14
N PHE A 125 8.05 9.52 -12.25
CA PHE A 125 8.26 8.08 -12.17
C PHE A 125 9.16 7.62 -13.33
N PRO A 126 10.20 6.79 -13.08
CA PRO A 126 11.17 6.44 -14.12
C PRO A 126 10.49 5.64 -15.24
N ILE A 127 10.81 6.01 -16.48
CA ILE A 127 10.39 5.25 -17.65
C ILE A 127 11.26 4.00 -17.75
N ILE A 128 10.64 2.82 -17.75
CA ILE A 128 11.31 1.54 -17.94
C ILE A 128 10.83 0.97 -19.29
N PRO A 129 11.60 1.11 -20.38
CA PRO A 129 11.13 0.79 -21.74
C PRO A 129 10.54 -0.61 -21.89
N THR A 130 11.10 -1.60 -21.18
CA THR A 130 10.62 -2.99 -21.19
C THR A 130 9.25 -3.17 -20.53
N LEU A 131 8.81 -2.22 -19.71
CA LEU A 131 7.55 -2.27 -18.97
C LEU A 131 6.49 -1.29 -19.51
N GLU A 132 6.83 -0.39 -20.43
CA GLU A 132 5.88 0.59 -20.97
C GLU A 132 4.68 -0.04 -21.68
N ASN A 133 4.91 -1.16 -22.36
CA ASN A 133 3.91 -1.91 -23.10
C ASN A 133 3.84 -3.36 -22.62
N CYS A 134 4.16 -3.61 -21.36
CA CYS A 134 4.06 -4.96 -20.82
C CYS A 134 2.61 -5.43 -20.83
N THR A 135 2.42 -6.71 -21.08
CA THR A 135 1.13 -7.38 -21.01
C THR A 135 1.22 -8.51 -20.01
N LEU A 136 0.14 -8.75 -19.27
CA LEU A 136 0.08 -9.88 -18.34
C LEU A 136 -0.04 -11.16 -19.16
N SER A 137 0.94 -12.06 -18.96
CA SER A 137 0.92 -13.41 -19.49
C SER A 137 -0.07 -14.29 -18.72
N PHE A 138 -0.26 -14.01 -17.42
CA PHE A 138 -1.29 -14.62 -16.61
C PHE A 138 -2.68 -14.37 -17.21
N GLN A 139 -3.38 -15.45 -17.53
CA GLN A 139 -4.78 -15.43 -17.92
C GLN A 139 -5.61 -15.88 -16.71
N PRO A 140 -6.56 -15.07 -16.24
CA PRO A 140 -7.44 -15.49 -15.17
C PRO A 140 -8.28 -16.70 -15.60
N PRO A 141 -8.84 -17.46 -14.64
CA PRO A 141 -9.85 -18.47 -14.97
C PRO A 141 -10.96 -17.81 -15.78
N GLN A 142 -11.47 -18.52 -16.79
CA GLN A 142 -12.30 -17.95 -17.87
C GLN A 142 -13.49 -17.11 -17.38
N GLN A 143 -14.03 -17.36 -16.18
CA GLN A 143 -15.00 -16.50 -15.51
C GLN A 143 -14.84 -16.57 -13.98
N PRO A 144 -15.17 -15.49 -13.23
CA PRO A 144 -15.42 -15.57 -11.79
C PRO A 144 -16.43 -16.68 -11.52
N ARG A 145 -16.32 -17.33 -10.36
CA ARG A 145 -17.32 -18.33 -9.99
C ARG A 145 -18.68 -17.68 -9.85
N THR A 146 -19.69 -18.25 -10.49
CA THR A 146 -21.05 -17.73 -10.47
C THR A 146 -21.88 -18.32 -9.33
N ASP A 147 -21.57 -19.53 -8.88
CA ASP A 147 -22.21 -20.16 -7.74
C ASP A 147 -21.60 -19.66 -6.42
N ALA A 148 -22.44 -19.03 -5.59
CA ALA A 148 -22.06 -18.53 -4.28
C ALA A 148 -21.54 -19.63 -3.33
N SER A 149 -21.96 -20.89 -3.52
CA SER A 149 -21.47 -22.03 -2.75
C SER A 149 -19.98 -22.32 -2.98
N GLN A 150 -19.44 -21.86 -4.11
CA GLN A 150 -18.06 -22.08 -4.53
C GLN A 150 -17.15 -20.86 -4.27
N TRP A 151 -17.71 -19.76 -3.75
CA TRP A 151 -16.93 -18.57 -3.46
C TRP A 151 -15.95 -18.83 -2.31
N ARG A 152 -14.69 -18.46 -2.56
CA ARG A 152 -13.67 -18.43 -1.53
C ARG A 152 -14.02 -17.35 -0.51
N LYS A 153 -13.70 -17.60 0.76
CA LYS A 153 -13.82 -16.54 1.77
C LYS A 153 -12.85 -15.40 1.40
N PRO A 154 -13.27 -14.14 1.49
CA PRO A 154 -12.38 -13.01 1.27
C PRO A 154 -11.38 -12.86 2.42
N PHE A 155 -10.27 -12.19 2.14
CA PHE A 155 -9.33 -11.70 3.16
C PHE A 155 -9.81 -10.40 3.79
N TRP A 156 -9.42 -10.17 5.04
CA TRP A 156 -9.38 -8.82 5.58
C TRP A 156 -8.13 -8.09 5.06
N ILE A 157 -8.33 -6.83 4.65
CA ILE A 157 -7.25 -5.90 4.32
C ILE A 157 -7.42 -4.61 5.11
N PRO A 158 -7.09 -4.62 6.41
CA PRO A 158 -7.09 -3.41 7.20
C PRO A 158 -5.96 -2.49 6.78
N SER A 159 -6.24 -1.19 6.84
CA SER A 159 -5.23 -0.17 6.62
C SER A 159 -5.64 1.12 7.29
N PHE A 160 -4.67 1.87 7.81
CA PHE A 160 -4.91 3.26 8.11
C PHE A 160 -5.25 4.03 6.80
N PRO A 161 -6.14 5.04 6.80
CA PRO A 161 -6.49 5.80 5.61
C PRO A 161 -5.27 6.23 4.79
N SER A 162 -5.39 6.15 3.47
CA SER A 162 -4.31 6.52 2.53
C SER A 162 -3.04 5.66 2.64
N SER A 163 -3.12 4.48 3.26
CA SER A 163 -2.01 3.50 3.31
C SER A 163 -2.09 2.44 2.19
N GLY A 164 -2.88 2.71 1.14
CA GLY A 164 -2.97 1.88 -0.05
C GLY A 164 -4.14 0.90 -0.12
N ALA A 165 -4.91 0.68 0.95
CA ALA A 165 -6.08 -0.22 0.88
C ALA A 165 -7.44 0.45 1.00
N SER A 166 -7.53 1.63 1.63
CA SER A 166 -8.78 2.37 1.69
C SER A 166 -8.58 3.87 1.59
N ASN A 167 -9.26 4.46 0.63
CA ASN A 167 -9.27 5.87 0.36
C ASN A 167 -10.72 6.38 0.22
N PRO A 168 -11.12 7.44 0.94
CA PRO A 168 -12.47 8.01 0.84
C PRO A 168 -12.80 8.55 -0.56
N THR A 169 -11.79 8.85 -1.39
CA THR A 169 -11.99 9.32 -2.77
C THR A 169 -12.33 8.20 -3.75
N ASN A 170 -12.25 6.93 -3.34
CA ASN A 170 -12.23 5.74 -4.20
C ASN A 170 -11.12 5.75 -5.27
N LYS A 171 -10.13 6.65 -5.16
CA LYS A 171 -8.91 6.70 -5.98
C LYS A 171 -7.69 6.39 -5.10
N GLY A 172 -6.60 5.92 -5.69
CA GLY A 172 -5.38 5.58 -4.96
C GLY A 172 -5.50 4.36 -4.02
N ASP A 173 -6.51 3.53 -4.23
CA ASP A 173 -6.65 2.22 -3.58
C ASP A 173 -5.72 1.20 -4.27
N LEU A 174 -4.41 1.29 -4.01
CA LEU A 174 -3.39 0.40 -4.58
C LEU A 174 -3.75 -1.08 -4.44
N SER A 175 -4.28 -1.49 -3.28
CA SER A 175 -4.65 -2.87 -3.03
C SER A 175 -5.74 -3.35 -3.98
N ARG A 176 -6.69 -2.48 -4.36
CA ARG A 176 -7.76 -2.83 -5.29
C ARG A 176 -7.20 -3.12 -6.67
N GLU A 177 -6.38 -2.21 -7.19
CA GLU A 177 -5.78 -2.32 -8.52
C GLU A 177 -4.80 -3.50 -8.60
N ILE A 178 -3.90 -3.62 -7.61
CA ILE A 178 -2.93 -4.71 -7.54
C ILE A 178 -3.63 -6.06 -7.45
N ILE A 179 -4.60 -6.22 -6.55
CA ILE A 179 -5.30 -7.50 -6.38
C ILE A 179 -6.12 -7.83 -7.62
N ALA A 180 -6.77 -6.84 -8.24
CA ALA A 180 -7.50 -7.07 -9.49
C ALA A 180 -6.60 -7.59 -10.61
N LYS A 181 -5.41 -7.01 -10.79
CA LYS A 181 -4.45 -7.49 -11.78
C LYS A 181 -3.80 -8.82 -11.40
N LEU A 182 -3.54 -9.07 -10.11
CA LEU A 182 -3.02 -10.35 -9.63
C LEU A 182 -4.02 -11.48 -9.89
N THR A 183 -5.31 -11.29 -9.61
CA THR A 183 -6.32 -12.35 -9.75
C THR A 183 -7.03 -12.37 -11.10
N GLY A 184 -6.89 -11.30 -11.89
CA GLY A 184 -7.63 -11.03 -13.14
C GLY A 184 -9.16 -10.97 -12.97
N LEU A 185 -9.64 -10.66 -11.76
CA LEU A 185 -11.07 -10.50 -11.49
C LEU A 185 -11.49 -9.05 -11.80
N ALA A 186 -12.38 -8.88 -12.79
CA ALA A 186 -12.72 -7.56 -13.34
C ALA A 186 -13.69 -6.74 -12.45
N ASP A 187 -14.62 -7.38 -11.73
CA ASP A 187 -15.62 -6.66 -10.93
C ASP A 187 -15.20 -6.50 -9.47
N LYS A 188 -14.51 -5.39 -9.18
CA LYS A 188 -14.22 -4.87 -7.83
C LYS A 188 -13.82 -5.98 -6.83
N PRO A 189 -12.70 -6.69 -7.06
CA PRO A 189 -12.28 -7.81 -6.23
C PRO A 189 -11.92 -7.42 -4.80
N VAL A 190 -11.70 -6.12 -4.57
CA VAL A 190 -11.52 -5.53 -3.24
C VAL A 190 -12.65 -4.53 -2.98
N LYS A 191 -13.45 -4.79 -1.94
CA LYS A 191 -14.61 -3.96 -1.59
C LYS A 191 -14.43 -3.33 -0.22
N ASN A 192 -14.99 -2.14 -0.04
CA ASN A 192 -14.96 -1.45 1.24
C ASN A 192 -15.99 -2.07 2.19
N TYR A 193 -15.54 -2.55 3.35
CA TYR A 193 -16.40 -3.04 4.43
C TYR A 193 -16.54 -1.98 5.51
N HIS A 194 -17.60 -1.18 5.39
CA HIS A 194 -17.97 -0.15 6.36
C HIS A 194 -19.48 -0.11 6.53
N MET A 195 -19.93 0.44 7.65
CA MET A 195 -21.33 0.79 7.85
C MET A 195 -21.71 1.93 6.90
N SER A 196 -22.68 1.66 6.03
CA SER A 196 -23.40 2.68 5.27
C SER A 196 -24.48 3.37 6.12
N MET A 197 -25.18 4.36 5.52
CA MET A 197 -26.28 5.10 6.14
C MET A 197 -27.25 4.18 6.90
N ARG A 198 -27.55 4.54 8.15
CA ARG A 198 -28.48 3.85 9.08
C ARG A 198 -28.15 2.38 9.38
N LYS A 199 -26.99 2.13 10.01
CA LYS A 199 -26.66 0.84 10.67
C LYS A 199 -26.61 -0.39 9.76
N ARG A 200 -26.51 -0.22 8.44
CA ARG A 200 -26.34 -1.34 7.50
C ARG A 200 -24.90 -1.42 7.03
N LEU A 201 -24.22 -2.53 7.33
CA LEU A 201 -22.90 -2.82 6.77
C LEU A 201 -23.03 -3.00 5.25
N LYS A 202 -22.17 -2.34 4.48
CA LYS A 202 -22.02 -2.68 3.07
C LYS A 202 -21.53 -4.13 2.99
N ARG A 203 -22.26 -4.94 2.23
CA ARG A 203 -21.90 -6.35 2.04
C ARG A 203 -20.65 -6.41 1.18
N CYS A 204 -19.54 -6.84 1.78
CA CYS A 204 -18.33 -7.18 1.03
C CYS A 204 -18.36 -8.64 0.53
N HIS A 205 -19.08 -9.52 1.21
CA HIS A 205 -19.30 -10.90 0.78
C HIS A 205 -20.75 -11.12 0.34
N GLY A 206 -21.01 -12.17 -0.45
CA GLY A 206 -22.38 -12.61 -0.75
C GLY A 206 -23.07 -11.94 -1.95
N ILE A 207 -22.37 -11.11 -2.73
CA ILE A 207 -22.91 -10.48 -3.96
C ILE A 207 -22.18 -10.95 -5.21
N SER A 208 -20.85 -11.00 -5.16
CA SER A 208 -19.99 -11.54 -6.20
C SER A 208 -18.71 -12.07 -5.56
N GLU A 209 -17.97 -12.94 -6.27
CA GLU A 209 -16.68 -13.45 -5.80
C GLU A 209 -15.78 -12.26 -5.44
N THR A 210 -15.37 -12.21 -4.18
CA THR A 210 -14.61 -11.09 -3.62
C THR A 210 -13.34 -11.64 -3.03
N VAL A 211 -12.20 -11.06 -3.40
CA VAL A 211 -10.89 -11.48 -2.92
C VAL A 211 -10.66 -10.92 -1.53
N ALA A 212 -11.02 -9.67 -1.32
CA ALA A 212 -10.74 -9.00 -0.07
C ALA A 212 -11.72 -7.88 0.30
N CYS A 213 -11.75 -7.60 1.60
CA CYS A 213 -12.54 -6.54 2.18
C CYS A 213 -11.65 -5.58 2.95
N THR A 214 -11.77 -4.30 2.64
CA THR A 214 -10.97 -3.28 3.33
C THR A 214 -11.72 -2.81 4.56
N GLN A 215 -10.98 -2.64 5.66
CA GLN A 215 -11.44 -1.93 6.84
C GLN A 215 -10.67 -0.61 6.89
N GLY A 216 -11.23 0.41 6.25
CA GLY A 216 -10.58 1.71 6.12
C GLY A 216 -10.72 2.63 7.32
N HIS A 217 -11.61 2.32 8.27
CA HIS A 217 -11.92 3.25 9.34
C HIS A 217 -11.94 2.56 10.71
N PRO A 218 -10.99 2.87 11.61
CA PRO A 218 -10.92 2.26 12.94
C PRO A 218 -12.14 2.62 13.82
N ILE A 219 -12.86 3.69 13.49
CA ILE A 219 -13.99 4.20 14.29
C ILE A 219 -15.31 3.50 13.94
N VAL A 220 -15.41 2.80 12.79
CA VAL A 220 -16.63 2.05 12.48
C VAL A 220 -16.51 0.67 13.12
N PRO A 221 -17.34 0.33 14.13
CA PRO A 221 -17.29 -0.96 14.78
C PRO A 221 -17.81 -2.02 13.80
N ILE A 222 -16.90 -2.62 13.04
CA ILE A 222 -17.22 -3.75 12.16
C ILE A 222 -17.12 -5.10 12.88
N GLN A 223 -16.61 -5.11 14.12
CA GLN A 223 -16.44 -6.28 14.99
C GLN A 223 -15.89 -7.50 14.23
N PRO A 224 -14.69 -7.42 13.62
CA PRO A 224 -14.20 -8.49 12.75
C PRO A 224 -14.13 -9.84 13.48
N GLU A 225 -13.92 -9.85 14.80
CA GLU A 225 -13.94 -11.04 15.66
C GLU A 225 -15.24 -11.86 15.56
N THR A 226 -16.35 -11.25 15.14
CA THR A 226 -17.65 -11.92 14.93
C THR A 226 -17.82 -12.48 13.51
N GLN A 227 -16.83 -12.30 12.64
CA GLN A 227 -16.89 -12.59 11.21
C GLN A 227 -15.92 -13.70 10.79
N THR A 228 -15.35 -14.47 11.71
CA THR A 228 -14.35 -15.52 11.43
C THR A 228 -14.87 -16.61 10.50
N GLN A 229 -16.18 -16.91 10.55
CA GLN A 229 -16.84 -17.84 9.64
C GLN A 229 -16.93 -17.32 8.19
N ASN A 230 -16.94 -16.00 7.99
CA ASN A 230 -17.16 -15.36 6.69
C ASN A 230 -15.86 -14.97 5.97
N PHE A 231 -14.73 -15.02 6.66
CA PHE A 231 -13.44 -14.53 6.18
C PHE A 231 -12.36 -15.60 6.26
N GLN A 232 -11.26 -15.39 5.53
CA GLN A 232 -10.04 -16.16 5.73
C GLN A 232 -9.52 -15.93 7.16
N PRO A 233 -8.95 -16.96 7.82
CA PRO A 233 -8.30 -16.77 9.13
C PRO A 233 -7.03 -15.92 9.02
N LYS A 234 -6.47 -15.79 7.81
CA LYS A 234 -5.30 -14.97 7.49
C LYS A 234 -5.70 -13.56 7.07
N VAL A 235 -4.86 -12.58 7.40
CA VAL A 235 -5.09 -11.15 7.14
C VAL A 235 -3.87 -10.54 6.46
N VAL A 236 -4.11 -9.57 5.57
CA VAL A 236 -3.06 -8.78 4.92
C VAL A 236 -3.17 -7.33 5.40
N VAL A 237 -2.24 -6.87 6.21
CA VAL A 237 -2.28 -5.52 6.79
C VAL A 237 -1.42 -4.57 5.95
N PHE A 238 -2.04 -3.55 5.36
CA PHE A 238 -1.28 -2.50 4.66
C PHE A 238 -0.83 -1.44 5.68
N VAL A 239 0.47 -1.16 5.68
CA VAL A 239 1.10 -0.23 6.64
C VAL A 239 1.86 0.83 5.86
N ARG A 240 1.68 2.09 6.24
CA ARG A 240 2.40 3.25 5.71
C ARG A 240 3.04 4.01 6.85
N ASN A 241 4.20 4.63 6.60
CA ASN A 241 4.86 5.48 7.59
C ASN A 241 3.90 6.59 8.04
N PHE A 242 3.70 6.75 9.34
CA PHE A 242 2.73 7.72 9.87
C PHE A 242 2.94 9.14 9.32
N VAL A 243 4.20 9.55 9.17
CA VAL A 243 4.54 10.91 8.71
C VAL A 243 4.19 11.16 7.25
N THR A 244 3.93 10.10 6.47
CA THR A 244 3.47 10.18 5.07
C THR A 244 1.97 9.85 4.98
N ALA A 245 1.46 8.96 5.83
CA ALA A 245 0.06 8.57 5.89
C ALA A 245 -0.84 9.68 6.43
N PHE A 246 -0.41 10.37 7.50
CA PHE A 246 -1.18 11.44 8.13
C PHE A 246 -1.54 12.57 7.16
N PRO A 247 -0.58 13.26 6.52
CA PRO A 247 -0.90 14.33 5.57
C PRO A 247 -1.68 13.82 4.35
N ALA A 248 -1.34 12.63 3.82
CA ALA A 248 -2.10 12.04 2.71
C ALA A 248 -3.57 11.83 3.09
N SER A 249 -3.84 11.37 4.31
CA SER A 249 -5.21 11.17 4.81
C SER A 249 -5.99 12.47 4.95
N LEU A 250 -5.34 13.59 5.31
CA LEU A 250 -5.99 14.90 5.36
C LEU A 250 -6.32 15.41 3.96
N THR A 251 -5.39 15.27 3.01
CA THR A 251 -5.60 15.62 1.60
C THR A 251 -6.76 14.84 1.02
N ASP A 252 -6.74 13.50 1.13
CA ASP A 252 -7.78 12.65 0.57
C ASP A 252 -9.16 12.90 1.21
N LYS A 253 -9.22 13.22 2.52
CA LYS A 253 -10.47 13.63 3.19
C LYS A 253 -10.98 14.97 2.65
N SER A 254 -10.09 15.94 2.45
CA SER A 254 -10.45 17.24 1.88
C SER A 254 -11.01 17.10 0.46
N ILE A 255 -10.41 16.22 -0.34
CA ILE A 255 -10.91 15.90 -1.69
C ILE A 255 -12.27 15.23 -1.61
N ALA A 256 -12.42 14.20 -0.76
CA ALA A 256 -13.64 13.40 -0.70
C ALA A 256 -14.84 14.14 -0.09
N TYR A 257 -14.63 15.03 0.89
CA TYR A 257 -15.71 15.59 1.71
C TYR A 257 -15.82 17.12 1.66
N HIS A 258 -14.81 17.82 1.12
CA HIS A 258 -14.78 19.28 1.11
C HIS A 258 -14.59 19.86 -0.31
N ASN A 259 -14.78 19.03 -1.36
CA ASN A 259 -14.64 19.40 -2.77
C ASN A 259 -13.29 20.08 -3.08
N ALA A 260 -12.22 19.67 -2.38
CA ALA A 260 -10.88 20.08 -2.74
C ALA A 260 -10.41 19.27 -3.96
N ASP A 261 -9.60 19.87 -4.82
CA ASP A 261 -8.95 19.14 -5.92
C ASP A 261 -7.51 18.72 -5.57
N GLN A 262 -6.97 19.28 -4.48
CA GLN A 262 -5.56 19.20 -4.08
C GLN A 262 -5.42 19.23 -2.56
N GLN A 263 -4.19 19.07 -2.08
CA GLN A 263 -3.77 19.22 -0.69
C GLN A 263 -4.25 20.54 -0.08
N ASN A 264 -4.60 20.50 1.21
CA ASN A 264 -4.96 21.69 1.99
C ASN A 264 -3.91 22.78 1.88
N THR A 265 -4.28 24.05 2.06
CA THR A 265 -3.28 25.12 2.16
C THR A 265 -2.31 24.85 3.33
N VAL A 266 -1.09 25.40 3.28
CA VAL A 266 -0.09 25.20 4.33
C VAL A 266 -0.64 25.58 5.71
N SER A 267 -1.37 26.70 5.81
CA SER A 267 -1.99 27.17 7.05
C SER A 267 -3.07 26.22 7.57
N GLU A 268 -3.98 25.75 6.70
CA GLU A 268 -5.00 24.77 7.09
C GLU A 268 -4.36 23.44 7.52
N TYR A 269 -3.33 22.98 6.82
CA TYR A 269 -2.60 21.78 7.20
C TYR A 269 -1.92 21.93 8.56
N GLN A 270 -1.26 23.06 8.83
CA GLN A 270 -0.65 23.34 10.13
C GLN A 270 -1.68 23.29 11.26
N GLN A 271 -2.84 23.94 11.07
CA GLN A 271 -3.94 23.89 12.03
C GLN A 271 -4.41 22.44 12.28
N LEU A 272 -4.67 21.68 11.22
CA LEU A 272 -5.12 20.29 11.32
C LEU A 272 -4.05 19.39 11.95
N ARG A 273 -2.79 19.60 11.61
CA ARG A 273 -1.64 18.88 12.20
C ARG A 273 -1.57 19.12 13.69
N ASP A 274 -1.63 20.37 14.12
CA ASP A 274 -1.48 20.73 15.53
C ASP A 274 -2.64 20.20 16.38
N GLU A 275 -3.85 20.13 15.82
CA GLU A 275 -5.02 19.56 16.48
C GLU A 275 -5.03 18.02 16.46
N TRP A 276 -4.65 17.39 15.34
CA TRP A 276 -4.95 15.98 15.07
C TRP A 276 -3.77 15.03 15.08
N VAL A 277 -2.51 15.50 15.09
CA VAL A 277 -1.34 14.61 14.95
C VAL A 277 -1.30 13.51 16.01
N GLN A 278 -1.50 13.86 17.28
CA GLN A 278 -1.46 12.90 18.39
C GLN A 278 -2.61 11.88 18.36
N PRO A 279 -3.90 12.29 18.37
CA PRO A 279 -5.00 11.33 18.36
C PRO A 279 -5.01 10.47 17.08
N THR A 280 -4.46 10.99 15.98
CA THR A 280 -4.34 10.22 14.74
C THR A 280 -3.21 9.20 14.81
N PHE A 281 -2.09 9.52 15.46
CA PHE A 281 -1.01 8.56 15.73
C PHE A 281 -1.48 7.42 16.64
N ASP A 282 -2.24 7.74 17.68
CA ASP A 282 -2.84 6.75 18.57
C ASP A 282 -3.82 5.83 17.81
N SER A 283 -4.60 6.40 16.89
CA SER A 283 -5.49 5.61 16.03
C SER A 283 -4.72 4.70 15.06
N TRP A 284 -3.60 5.19 14.51
CA TRP A 284 -2.73 4.41 13.62
C TRP A 284 -2.09 3.22 14.35
N THR A 285 -1.52 3.46 15.54
CA THR A 285 -0.95 2.37 16.37
C THR A 285 -2.00 1.40 16.86
N SER A 286 -3.17 1.89 17.30
CA SER A 286 -4.28 1.04 17.78
C SER A 286 -4.79 0.07 16.70
N LEU A 287 -4.83 0.51 15.44
CA LEU A 287 -5.19 -0.38 14.32
C LEU A 287 -4.18 -1.51 14.18
N LEU A 288 -2.89 -1.20 14.20
CA LEU A 288 -1.83 -2.21 14.08
C LEU A 288 -1.85 -3.17 15.27
N GLU A 289 -2.02 -2.64 16.48
CA GLU A 289 -2.05 -3.42 17.72
C GLU A 289 -3.22 -4.39 17.72
N TRP A 290 -4.43 -3.94 17.37
CA TRP A 290 -5.61 -4.80 17.34
C TRP A 290 -5.42 -6.01 16.42
N TRP A 291 -4.95 -5.80 15.19
CA TRP A 291 -4.73 -6.90 14.24
C TRP A 291 -3.58 -7.81 14.66
N ARG A 292 -2.52 -7.26 15.27
CA ARG A 292 -1.37 -8.01 15.77
C ARG A 292 -1.78 -8.94 16.92
N THR A 293 -2.52 -8.42 17.90
CA THR A 293 -2.89 -9.16 19.12
C THR A 293 -4.24 -9.87 19.03
N SER A 294 -4.94 -9.80 17.89
CA SER A 294 -6.21 -10.50 17.72
C SER A 294 -6.03 -12.01 17.85
N ASP A 295 -6.90 -12.68 18.62
CA ASP A 295 -6.99 -14.15 18.65
C ASP A 295 -7.88 -14.69 17.53
N ALA A 296 -8.68 -13.83 16.88
CA ALA A 296 -9.62 -14.22 15.84
C ALA A 296 -8.94 -14.44 14.48
N TYR A 297 -7.79 -13.81 14.27
CA TYR A 297 -7.09 -13.78 12.99
C TYR A 297 -5.58 -13.80 13.14
N ASP A 298 -4.91 -14.35 12.14
CA ASP A 298 -3.45 -14.31 12.01
C ASP A 298 -3.02 -13.35 10.90
N VAL A 299 -2.05 -12.48 11.19
CA VAL A 299 -1.49 -11.58 10.18
C VAL A 299 -0.50 -12.36 9.32
N ALA A 300 -0.91 -12.70 8.11
CA ALA A 300 -0.07 -13.44 7.17
C ALA A 300 0.99 -12.54 6.51
N LEU A 301 0.67 -11.27 6.29
CA LEU A 301 1.56 -10.32 5.63
C LEU A 301 1.30 -8.89 6.08
N TYR A 302 2.37 -8.18 6.43
CA TYR A 302 2.40 -6.72 6.44
C TYR A 302 2.91 -6.24 5.08
N VAL A 303 2.14 -5.36 4.43
CA VAL A 303 2.47 -4.77 3.12
C VAL A 303 2.91 -3.32 3.34
N PRO A 304 4.21 -3.01 3.27
CA PRO A 304 4.69 -1.63 3.42
C PRO A 304 4.32 -0.84 2.17
N TYR A 305 3.59 0.26 2.34
CA TYR A 305 3.19 1.15 1.26
C TYR A 305 4.41 1.71 0.54
N GLU A 306 5.45 2.10 1.28
CA GLU A 306 6.71 2.62 0.76
C GLU A 306 7.48 1.61 -0.11
N ASP A 307 7.28 0.30 0.12
CA ASP A 307 7.91 -0.75 -0.67
C ASP A 307 7.18 -1.02 -1.98
N LEU A 308 5.91 -0.63 -2.07
CA LEU A 308 5.14 -0.61 -3.31
C LEU A 308 5.39 0.71 -4.07
N MET A 309 5.29 1.84 -3.37
CA MET A 309 5.51 3.20 -3.89
C MET A 309 7.00 3.54 -3.92
N THR A 310 7.74 2.78 -4.71
CA THR A 310 9.19 2.92 -4.88
C THR A 310 9.56 2.89 -6.36
N THR A 311 10.77 3.31 -6.69
CA THR A 311 11.41 3.09 -8.00
C THR A 311 12.24 1.79 -8.03
N HIS A 312 12.46 1.15 -6.87
CA HIS A 312 13.19 -0.09 -6.75
C HIS A 312 12.34 -1.31 -7.13
N ARG A 313 12.35 -1.66 -8.41
CA ARG A 313 11.62 -2.80 -9.01
C ARG A 313 11.67 -4.08 -8.16
N GLU A 314 12.86 -4.49 -7.73
CA GLU A 314 13.07 -5.74 -6.97
C GLU A 314 12.37 -5.73 -5.61
N LYS A 315 12.34 -4.57 -4.93
CA LYS A 315 11.67 -4.41 -3.63
C LYS A 315 10.16 -4.59 -3.79
N ALA A 316 9.59 -3.91 -4.78
CA ALA A 316 8.17 -4.02 -5.09
C ALA A 316 7.78 -5.43 -5.55
N ARG A 317 8.57 -6.05 -6.44
CA ARG A 317 8.34 -7.43 -6.88
C ARG A 317 8.31 -8.39 -5.69
N ALA A 318 9.24 -8.27 -4.75
CA ALA A 318 9.27 -9.13 -3.56
C ALA A 318 8.03 -8.96 -2.65
N VAL A 319 7.46 -7.76 -2.57
CA VAL A 319 6.17 -7.54 -1.88
C VAL A 319 5.03 -8.21 -2.64
N LEU A 320 4.94 -8.00 -3.95
CA LEU A 320 3.87 -8.58 -4.77
C LEU A 320 3.93 -10.11 -4.83
N GLN A 321 5.12 -10.70 -4.83
CA GLN A 321 5.31 -12.14 -4.78
C GLN A 321 4.77 -12.73 -3.47
N ARG A 322 5.06 -12.09 -2.33
CA ARG A 322 4.51 -12.49 -1.02
C ARG A 322 2.99 -12.32 -0.96
N LEU A 323 2.46 -11.22 -1.49
CA LEU A 323 1.01 -10.99 -1.58
C LEU A 323 0.34 -12.07 -2.43
N SER A 324 0.89 -12.35 -3.62
CA SER A 324 0.44 -13.42 -4.51
C SER A 324 0.44 -14.77 -3.78
N ALA A 325 1.50 -15.12 -3.05
CA ALA A 325 1.56 -16.35 -2.26
C ALA A 325 0.43 -16.43 -1.20
N VAL A 326 0.19 -15.36 -0.44
CA VAL A 326 -0.90 -15.33 0.57
C VAL A 326 -2.27 -15.49 -0.09
N LEU A 327 -2.52 -14.80 -1.20
CA LEU A 327 -3.79 -14.93 -1.94
C LEU A 327 -3.98 -16.36 -2.49
N LYS A 328 -2.90 -16.96 -3.00
CA LYS A 328 -2.89 -18.35 -3.47
C LYS A 328 -3.20 -19.34 -2.35
N GLU A 329 -2.66 -19.13 -1.14
CA GLU A 329 -3.00 -19.93 0.05
C GLU A 329 -4.48 -19.80 0.44
N GLY A 330 -5.10 -18.63 0.21
CA GLY A 330 -6.56 -18.44 0.33
C GLY A 330 -7.37 -19.12 -0.78
N GLY A 331 -6.69 -19.84 -1.67
CA GLY A 331 -7.25 -20.61 -2.77
C GLY A 331 -7.35 -19.83 -4.07
N PHE A 332 -7.05 -18.52 -4.12
CA PHE A 332 -7.21 -17.70 -5.32
C PHE A 332 -6.18 -18.03 -6.40
N GLU A 333 -6.59 -17.92 -7.65
CA GLU A 333 -5.67 -17.99 -8.79
C GLU A 333 -5.01 -16.64 -8.97
N VAL A 334 -3.68 -16.64 -9.11
CA VAL A 334 -2.88 -15.42 -9.08
C VAL A 334 -1.73 -15.47 -10.07
N ALA A 335 -1.44 -14.31 -10.66
CA ALA A 335 -0.17 -14.05 -11.32
C ALA A 335 0.98 -14.22 -10.32
N SER A 336 2.01 -14.95 -10.74
CA SER A 336 3.19 -15.25 -9.89
C SER A 336 4.51 -15.22 -10.65
N SER A 337 4.48 -15.02 -11.98
CA SER A 337 5.70 -14.88 -12.77
C SER A 337 6.36 -13.53 -12.48
N PRO A 338 7.70 -13.45 -12.41
CA PRO A 338 8.39 -12.17 -12.18
C PRO A 338 7.97 -11.07 -13.16
N ASP A 339 7.80 -11.39 -14.44
CA ASP A 339 7.42 -10.43 -15.49
C ASP A 339 6.01 -9.89 -15.29
N ASP A 340 5.04 -10.73 -14.92
CA ASP A 340 3.69 -10.26 -14.60
C ASP A 340 3.71 -9.34 -13.36
N LEU A 341 4.42 -9.74 -12.30
CA LEU A 341 4.49 -8.96 -11.06
C LEU A 341 5.11 -7.59 -11.30
N ASP A 342 6.16 -7.50 -12.12
CA ASP A 342 6.76 -6.23 -12.50
C ASP A 342 5.82 -5.37 -13.35
N CYS A 343 5.08 -5.99 -14.26
CA CYS A 343 4.11 -5.29 -15.09
C CYS A 343 2.96 -4.72 -14.24
N ILE A 344 2.45 -5.50 -13.28
CA ILE A 344 1.43 -5.07 -12.32
C ILE A 344 1.94 -3.88 -11.52
N TRP A 345 3.12 -4.00 -10.92
CA TRP A 345 3.75 -2.91 -10.17
C TRP A 345 3.89 -1.66 -11.03
N TYR A 346 4.54 -1.76 -12.19
CA TYR A 346 4.87 -0.61 -13.01
C TYR A 346 3.62 0.14 -13.46
N THR A 347 2.61 -0.58 -13.95
CA THR A 347 1.38 0.04 -14.45
C THR A 347 0.56 0.69 -13.32
N THR A 348 0.40 0.01 -12.18
CA THR A 348 -0.39 0.55 -11.06
C THR A 348 0.33 1.67 -10.31
N ILE A 349 1.63 1.53 -10.03
CA ILE A 349 2.38 2.52 -9.26
C ILE A 349 2.65 3.78 -10.08
N ARG A 350 2.90 3.68 -11.39
CA ARG A 350 3.06 4.87 -12.25
C ARG A 350 1.81 5.75 -12.23
N GLU A 351 0.62 5.15 -12.30
CA GLU A 351 -0.66 5.87 -12.24
C GLU A 351 -0.84 6.56 -10.89
N GLU A 352 -0.64 5.85 -9.78
CA GLU A 352 -0.77 6.44 -8.45
C GLU A 352 0.30 7.50 -8.17
N TRP A 353 1.52 7.30 -8.63
CA TRP A 353 2.61 8.28 -8.52
C TRP A 353 2.25 9.59 -9.20
N THR A 354 1.73 9.49 -10.44
CA THR A 354 1.27 10.65 -11.22
C THR A 354 0.11 11.35 -10.50
N ARG A 355 -0.82 10.59 -9.91
CA ARG A 355 -1.91 11.15 -9.10
C ARG A 355 -1.36 11.91 -7.89
N GLN A 356 -0.47 11.30 -7.12
CA GLN A 356 0.15 11.92 -5.93
C GLN A 356 0.85 13.23 -6.28
N GLN A 357 1.59 13.27 -7.40
CA GLN A 357 2.18 14.50 -7.92
C GLN A 357 1.16 15.58 -8.27
N THR A 358 -0.07 15.20 -8.60
CA THR A 358 -1.13 16.16 -8.96
C THR A 358 -1.82 16.72 -7.71
N ILE A 359 -1.97 15.90 -6.66
CA ILE A 359 -2.70 16.29 -5.46
C ILE A 359 -1.81 16.83 -4.34
N MET A 360 -0.53 16.45 -4.28
CA MET A 360 0.43 16.92 -3.28
C MET A 360 1.31 18.01 -3.89
N ASN A 361 1.20 19.23 -3.37
CA ASN A 361 1.85 20.42 -3.92
C ASN A 361 2.99 20.95 -3.06
N TYR A 362 3.09 20.52 -1.81
CA TYR A 362 4.19 20.87 -0.93
C TYR A 362 4.50 19.73 0.02
N LEU A 363 5.72 19.76 0.55
CA LEU A 363 6.18 18.83 1.56
C LEU A 363 5.53 19.17 2.93
N PRO A 364 4.71 18.29 3.51
CA PRO A 364 4.11 18.55 4.83
C PRO A 364 5.20 18.60 5.90
N MET A 365 5.27 19.71 6.65
CA MET A 365 6.27 19.91 7.71
C MET A 365 5.67 19.74 9.10
N PHE A 366 6.46 19.21 10.03
CA PHE A 366 6.11 19.14 11.45
C PHE A 366 6.89 20.20 12.24
N THR A 367 6.44 20.55 13.46
CA THR A 367 7.31 21.30 14.37
C THR A 367 8.43 20.41 14.90
N VAL A 368 9.48 21.00 15.46
CA VAL A 368 10.58 20.26 16.09
C VAL A 368 10.05 19.38 17.22
N GLU A 369 9.18 19.94 18.06
CA GLU A 369 8.58 19.25 19.20
C GLU A 369 7.70 18.07 18.74
N GLN A 370 6.95 18.25 17.65
CA GLN A 370 6.15 17.16 17.06
C GLN A 370 7.03 16.06 16.47
N LYS A 371 8.13 16.39 15.79
CA LYS A 371 9.10 15.40 15.30
C LYS A 371 9.67 14.58 16.45
N GLU A 372 10.14 15.23 17.51
CA GLU A 372 10.70 14.56 18.69
C GLU A 372 9.66 13.67 19.38
N TRP A 373 8.43 14.17 19.55
CA TRP A 373 7.33 13.41 20.10
C TRP A 373 7.02 12.17 19.26
N LEU A 374 6.89 12.31 17.93
CA LEU A 374 6.61 11.20 17.02
C LEU A 374 7.71 10.13 17.05
N ILE A 375 8.98 10.53 17.03
CA ILE A 375 10.13 9.62 17.15
C ILE A 375 10.07 8.88 18.50
N SER A 376 9.80 9.59 19.59
CA SER A 376 9.66 8.98 20.91
C SER A 376 8.51 7.96 20.96
N GLN A 377 7.34 8.28 20.38
CA GLN A 377 6.22 7.34 20.37
C GLN A 377 6.50 6.12 19.49
N MET A 378 7.13 6.31 18.33
CA MET A 378 7.53 5.20 17.46
C MET A 378 8.51 4.25 18.17
N ARG A 379 9.52 4.79 18.88
CA ARG A 379 10.45 3.98 19.69
C ARG A 379 9.73 3.20 20.78
N ARG A 380 8.79 3.82 21.50
CA ARG A 380 7.98 3.14 22.52
C ARG A 380 7.16 2.02 21.92
N TYR A 381 6.51 2.26 20.79
CA TYR A 381 5.71 1.24 20.10
C TYR A 381 6.58 0.07 19.61
N ILE A 382 7.75 0.33 19.03
CA ILE A 382 8.73 -0.70 18.65
C ILE A 382 9.15 -1.54 19.87
N GLN A 383 9.40 -0.91 21.03
CA GLN A 383 9.74 -1.62 22.26
C GLN A 383 8.60 -2.51 22.75
N GLN A 384 7.35 -2.03 22.70
CA GLN A 384 6.17 -2.81 23.05
C GLN A 384 6.01 -4.05 22.16
N VAL A 385 6.13 -3.88 20.84
CA VAL A 385 6.09 -5.01 19.89
C VAL A 385 7.25 -5.98 20.15
N SER A 386 8.45 -5.47 20.43
CA SER A 386 9.65 -6.30 20.69
C SER A 386 9.58 -7.11 22.00
N GLY A 387 8.95 -6.55 23.03
CA GLY A 387 8.84 -7.11 24.39
C GLY A 387 7.63 -8.01 24.61
N SER A 388 6.78 -8.19 23.61
CA SER A 388 5.61 -9.09 23.70
C SER A 388 6.07 -10.55 23.80
N ASN A 389 5.83 -11.21 24.94
CA ASN A 389 6.30 -12.57 25.27
C ASN A 389 5.65 -13.72 24.46
N GLY A 390 4.75 -13.42 23.52
CA GLY A 390 4.05 -14.40 22.67
C GLY A 390 4.26 -14.12 21.18
N ARG A 391 5.53 -14.02 20.73
CA ARG A 391 5.89 -13.60 19.37
C ARG A 391 5.15 -14.43 18.31
N LYS A 392 4.20 -13.82 17.62
CA LYS A 392 3.70 -14.35 16.35
C LYS A 392 4.81 -14.17 15.32
N HIS A 393 4.90 -15.09 14.35
CA HIS A 393 5.94 -15.01 13.31
C HIS A 393 5.93 -13.67 12.55
N SER A 394 4.74 -13.05 12.44
CA SER A 394 4.51 -11.77 11.78
C SER A 394 5.07 -10.55 12.52
N ASP A 395 5.32 -10.64 13.84
CA ASP A 395 5.88 -9.52 14.63
C ASP A 395 7.29 -9.14 14.14
N ALA A 396 8.09 -10.11 13.68
CA ALA A 396 9.43 -9.83 13.16
C ALA A 396 9.39 -8.95 11.90
N SER A 397 8.43 -9.23 11.00
CA SER A 397 8.21 -8.43 9.79
C SER A 397 7.75 -7.01 10.14
N LEU A 398 6.77 -6.88 11.04
CA LEU A 398 6.31 -5.58 11.50
C LEU A 398 7.45 -4.77 12.14
N LEU A 399 8.25 -5.39 13.02
CA LEU A 399 9.38 -4.72 13.67
C LEU A 399 10.41 -4.20 12.67
N ALA A 400 10.70 -4.96 11.60
CA ALA A 400 11.60 -4.50 10.55
C ALA A 400 11.04 -3.25 9.84
N ILE A 401 9.74 -3.26 9.52
CA ILE A 401 9.05 -2.13 8.89
C ILE A 401 9.05 -0.90 9.80
N LEU A 402 8.70 -1.07 11.08
CA LEU A 402 8.65 0.03 12.05
C LEU A 402 10.02 0.66 12.29
N LYS A 403 11.09 -0.15 12.33
CA LYS A 403 12.47 0.35 12.42
C LYS A 403 12.85 1.15 11.19
N GLN A 404 12.55 0.66 9.99
CA GLN A 404 12.75 1.43 8.76
C GLN A 404 12.00 2.77 8.81
N PHE A 405 10.75 2.79 9.29
CA PHE A 405 9.99 4.04 9.44
C PHE A 405 10.61 4.99 10.45
N LEU A 406 11.09 4.48 11.58
CA LEU A 406 11.80 5.27 12.58
C LEU A 406 13.08 5.90 11.97
N ASP A 407 13.89 5.11 11.28
CA ASP A 407 15.12 5.59 10.64
C ASP A 407 14.81 6.72 9.64
N GLN A 408 13.77 6.54 8.82
CA GLN A 408 13.29 7.57 7.91
C GLN A 408 12.82 8.85 8.65
N MET A 409 12.13 8.70 9.79
CA MET A 409 11.68 9.86 10.57
C MET A 409 12.84 10.63 11.20
N GLU A 410 13.84 9.91 11.72
CA GLU A 410 15.03 10.50 12.32
C GLU A 410 15.82 11.30 11.28
N MET A 411 16.10 10.68 10.12
CA MET A 411 16.95 11.25 9.08
C MET A 411 16.25 12.27 8.18
N HIS A 412 14.96 12.08 7.88
CA HIS A 412 14.33 12.72 6.73
C HIS A 412 13.05 13.51 7.05
N LEU A 413 12.51 13.44 8.27
CA LEU A 413 11.29 14.16 8.60
C LEU A 413 11.53 15.69 8.53
N PRO A 414 10.88 16.40 7.59
CA PRO A 414 11.01 17.85 7.45
C PRO A 414 10.43 18.58 8.67
N VAL A 415 11.18 19.58 9.14
CA VAL A 415 10.79 20.43 10.27
C VAL A 415 10.64 21.88 9.84
N GLN A 416 9.61 22.54 10.36
CA GLN A 416 9.41 23.97 10.21
C GLN A 416 10.44 24.70 11.09
N GLN A 417 11.27 25.55 10.48
CA GLN A 417 12.14 26.47 11.21
C GLN A 417 11.28 27.60 11.80
N GLN A 418 11.45 27.87 13.09
CA GLN A 418 10.73 28.92 13.82
C GLN A 418 11.21 30.32 13.44
#